data_AF-A0A359EBU5-F1
#
_entry.id   AF-A0A359EBU5-F1
#
_cell.length_a   1.000
_cell.length_b   1.000
_cell.length_c   1.000
_cell.angle_alpha   90.00
_cell.angle_beta   90.00
_cell.angle_gamma   90.00
#
_symmetry.space_group_name_H-M   'P 1'
#
loop_
_entity.id
_entity.type
_entity.pdbx_description
1 polymer ?
#
loop_
_entity_poly.entity_id
_entity_poly.type
_entity_poly.pdbx_seq_one_letter_code
_entity_poly.pdbx_strand_id
1 'polypeptide(L)'
;VLEAGRRRLAIGWYRAQNGKWQPEGDLQNLTIEEFVQTITEPVLVCGELSGEARERLSQSQSLLPPPVQCVRRPAVLADLAWKRWQAGQVDDPATLKPIYLHHGEPIPE
;
A
#
# COMPACT_ATOMS: atom_id res chain seq x y z
N VAL A 1 -3.23 1.02 -0.50
CA VAL A 1 -3.76 1.65 0.73
C VAL A 1 -4.32 0.58 1.64
N LEU A 2 -4.01 0.64 2.94
CA LEU A 2 -4.55 -0.24 3.97
C LEU A 2 -5.08 0.59 5.14
N GLU A 3 -6.16 0.15 5.80
CA GLU A 3 -6.59 0.81 7.04
C GLU A 3 -5.59 0.52 8.16
N ALA A 4 -5.14 1.57 8.85
CA ALA A 4 -4.23 1.49 10.00
C ALA A 4 -4.96 1.72 11.34
N GLY A 5 -6.29 1.85 11.31
CA GLY A 5 -7.11 2.20 12.47
C GLY A 5 -6.99 3.68 12.87
N ARG A 6 -7.80 4.13 13.83
CA ARG A 6 -7.81 5.52 14.35
C ARG A 6 -7.87 6.60 13.25
N ARG A 7 -8.66 6.34 12.18
CA ARG A 7 -8.79 7.22 10.99
C ARG A 7 -7.50 7.44 10.21
N ARG A 8 -6.55 6.49 10.29
CA ARG A 8 -5.29 6.50 9.54
C ARG A 8 -5.26 5.41 8.48
N LEU A 9 -4.45 5.67 7.46
CA LEU A 9 -4.19 4.84 6.31
C LEU A 9 -2.69 4.58 6.19
N ALA A 10 -2.32 3.32 5.98
CA ALA A 10 -0.99 2.95 5.52
C ALA A 10 -0.95 3.04 3.99
N ILE A 11 -0.09 3.92 3.48
CA ILE A 11 0.09 4.21 2.06
C ILE A 11 1.45 3.68 1.63
N GLY A 12 1.46 2.93 0.53
CA GLY A 12 2.68 2.56 -0.18
C GLY A 12 2.54 2.99 -1.62
N TRP A 13 3.49 3.78 -2.11
CA TRP A 13 3.54 4.23 -3.49
C TRP A 13 4.26 3.20 -4.34
N TYR A 14 3.80 3.04 -5.57
CA TYR A 14 4.39 2.12 -6.53
C TYR A 14 4.45 2.76 -7.90
N ARG A 15 5.56 2.52 -8.62
CA ARG A 15 5.73 2.91 -10.01
C ARG A 15 5.98 1.69 -10.86
N ALA A 16 5.33 1.63 -12.02
CA ALA A 16 5.61 0.60 -13.01
C ALA A 16 6.93 0.94 -13.72
N GLN A 17 7.96 0.12 -13.52
CA GLN A 17 9.27 0.24 -14.16
C GLN A 17 9.62 -1.10 -14.81
N ASN A 18 9.97 -1.09 -16.09
CA ASN A 18 10.26 -2.30 -16.88
C ASN A 18 9.15 -3.37 -16.80
N GLY A 19 7.88 -2.93 -16.85
CA GLY A 19 6.71 -3.81 -16.79
C GLY A 19 6.45 -4.43 -15.41
N LYS A 20 7.14 -3.98 -14.35
CA LYS A 20 6.96 -4.47 -12.98
C LYS A 20 6.65 -3.30 -12.04
N TRP A 21 5.72 -3.51 -11.11
CA TRP A 21 5.49 -2.58 -10.02
C TRP A 21 6.64 -2.64 -9.03
N GLN A 22 7.21 -1.49 -8.69
CA GLN A 22 8.26 -1.34 -7.69
C GLN A 22 7.84 -0.30 -6.66
N PRO A 23 8.15 -0.50 -5.37
CA PRO A 23 7.86 0.50 -4.34
C PRO A 23 8.62 1.79 -4.63
N GLU A 24 7.98 2.92 -4.37
CA GLU A 24 8.53 4.26 -4.51
C GLU A 24 8.54 4.94 -3.14
N GLY A 25 9.74 5.11 -2.56
CA GLY A 25 9.90 5.69 -1.23
C GLY A 25 9.40 4.80 -0.09
N ASP A 26 9.29 5.41 1.10
CA ASP A 26 8.86 4.73 2.33
C ASP A 26 7.34 4.65 2.47
N LEU A 27 6.87 3.72 3.28
CA LEU A 27 5.47 3.65 3.68
C LEU A 27 5.09 4.90 4.49
N GLN A 28 3.90 5.44 4.23
CA GLN A 28 3.39 6.63 4.89
C GLN A 28 2.15 6.31 5.73
N ASN A 29 2.01 7.00 6.86
CA ASN A 29 0.87 6.90 7.75
C ASN A 29 0.09 8.22 7.73
N LEU A 30 -1.00 8.26 6.95
CA LEU A 30 -1.72 9.50 6.65
C LEU A 30 -3.20 9.39 7.05
N THR A 31 -3.87 10.51 7.32
CA THR A 31 -5.34 10.56 7.25
C THR A 31 -5.80 10.54 5.80
N ILE A 32 -7.10 10.40 5.57
CA ILE A 32 -7.68 10.53 4.23
C ILE A 32 -7.50 11.94 3.66
N GLU A 33 -7.62 12.98 4.50
CA GLU A 33 -7.44 14.38 4.10
C GLU A 33 -5.99 14.65 3.69
N GLU A 34 -5.02 14.22 4.51
CA GLU A 34 -3.60 14.32 4.19
C GLU A 34 -3.28 13.56 2.89
N PHE A 35 -3.79 12.33 2.75
CA PHE A 35 -3.53 11.53 1.54
C PHE A 35 -4.11 12.19 0.28
N VAL A 36 -5.33 12.72 0.31
CA VAL A 36 -5.90 13.45 -0.85
C VAL A 36 -5.03 14.64 -1.26
N GLN A 37 -4.42 15.37 -0.31
CA GLN A 37 -3.53 16.49 -0.60
C GLN A 37 -2.22 16.06 -1.26
N THR A 38 -1.77 14.81 -1.07
CA THR A 38 -0.57 14.28 -1.73
C THR A 38 -0.80 13.96 -3.21
N ILE A 39 -2.06 13.83 -3.65
CA ILE A 39 -2.40 13.44 -5.02
C ILE A 39 -2.41 14.68 -5.91
N THR A 40 -1.26 14.96 -6.54
CA THR A 40 -1.04 16.09 -7.45
C THR A 40 -1.04 15.70 -8.93
N GLU A 41 -1.12 14.41 -9.23
CA GLU A 41 -1.21 13.85 -10.56
C GLU A 41 -2.10 12.59 -10.58
N PRO A 42 -2.59 12.15 -11.75
CA PRO A 42 -3.44 10.97 -11.84
C PRO A 42 -2.77 9.71 -11.29
N VAL A 43 -3.39 9.09 -10.28
CA VAL A 43 -2.87 7.88 -9.61
C VAL A 43 -3.97 6.84 -9.45
N LEU A 44 -3.63 5.57 -9.67
CA LEU A 44 -4.51 4.44 -9.35
C LEU A 44 -4.45 4.13 -7.85
N VAL A 45 -5.57 4.24 -7.16
CA VAL A 45 -5.63 3.96 -5.71
C VAL A 45 -6.42 2.66 -5.46
N CYS A 46 -5.72 1.66 -4.94
CA CYS A 46 -6.31 0.36 -4.60
C CYS A 46 -5.99 -0.09 -3.17
N GLY A 47 -6.77 -1.05 -2.69
CA GLY A 47 -6.67 -1.63 -1.35
C GLY A 47 -7.91 -1.37 -0.51
N GLU A 48 -7.73 -1.28 0.80
CA GLU A 48 -8.80 -1.21 1.78
C GLU A 48 -9.21 0.25 1.98
N LEU A 49 -10.35 0.59 1.41
CA LEU A 49 -10.92 1.93 1.47
C LEU A 49 -12.39 1.82 1.90
N SER A 50 -12.76 2.54 2.95
CA SER A 50 -14.15 2.73 3.34
C SER A 50 -14.94 3.50 2.26
N GLY A 51 -16.27 3.49 2.35
CA GLY A 51 -17.13 4.27 1.46
C GLY A 51 -16.82 5.77 1.52
N GLU A 52 -16.64 6.31 2.73
CA GLU A 52 -16.25 7.70 2.96
C GLU A 52 -14.88 8.02 2.35
N ALA A 53 -13.88 7.15 2.53
CA ALA A 53 -12.56 7.36 1.94
C ALA A 53 -12.61 7.36 0.41
N ARG A 54 -13.40 6.48 -0.19
CA ARG A 54 -13.63 6.46 -1.65
C ARG A 54 -14.32 7.74 -2.14
N GLU A 55 -15.30 8.25 -1.39
CA GLU A 55 -15.97 9.51 -1.73
C GLU A 55 -15.00 10.70 -1.68
N ARG A 56 -14.13 10.78 -0.67
CA ARG A 56 -13.10 11.82 -0.62
C ARG A 56 -12.11 11.71 -1.77
N LEU A 57 -11.64 10.49 -2.07
CA LEU A 57 -10.68 10.25 -3.15
C LEU A 57 -11.28 10.52 -4.54
N SER A 58 -12.58 10.28 -4.74
CA SER A 58 -13.24 10.53 -6.03
C SER A 58 -13.30 12.01 -6.42
N GLN A 59 -13.09 12.92 -5.46
CA GLN A 59 -12.97 14.36 -5.69
C GLN A 59 -11.54 14.81 -6.04
N SER A 60 -10.58 13.89 -6.07
CA SER A 60 -9.17 14.14 -6.43
C SER A 60 -8.84 13.59 -7.82
N GLN A 61 -7.57 13.63 -8.24
CA GLN A 61 -7.13 12.99 -9.49
C GLN A 61 -6.99 11.46 -9.39
N SER A 62 -7.51 10.83 -8.34
CA SER A 62 -7.43 9.38 -8.17
C SER A 62 -8.34 8.62 -9.14
N LEU A 63 -7.83 7.49 -9.64
CA LEU A 63 -8.60 6.47 -10.34
C LEU A 63 -8.90 5.33 -9.36
N LEU A 64 -10.17 5.06 -9.12
CA LEU A 64 -10.63 4.07 -8.15
C LEU A 64 -11.19 2.82 -8.84
N PRO A 65 -10.46 1.68 -8.83
CA PRO A 65 -10.99 0.43 -9.33
C PRO A 65 -12.24 -0.03 -8.56
N PRO A 66 -13.07 -0.90 -9.15
CA PRO A 66 -14.15 -1.56 -8.42
C PRO A 66 -13.63 -2.29 -7.17
N PRO A 67 -14.35 -2.28 -6.03
CA PRO A 67 -13.89 -2.91 -4.79
C PRO A 67 -13.44 -4.37 -4.95
N VAL A 68 -14.07 -5.14 -5.84
CA VAL A 68 -13.72 -6.54 -6.15
C VAL A 68 -12.32 -6.73 -6.76
N GLN A 69 -11.75 -5.67 -7.34
CA GLN A 69 -10.38 -5.65 -7.84
C GLN A 69 -9.36 -5.18 -6.79
N CYS A 70 -9.83 -4.62 -5.68
CA CYS A 70 -8.98 -4.11 -4.60
C CYS A 70 -8.69 -5.15 -3.51
N VAL A 71 -9.25 -6.36 -3.61
CA VAL A 71 -9.07 -7.42 -2.60
C VAL A 71 -7.70 -8.10 -2.71
N ARG A 72 -7.10 -8.38 -1.55
CA ARG A 72 -5.87 -9.17 -1.45
C ARG A 72 -6.20 -10.64 -1.72
N ARG A 73 -5.69 -11.18 -2.82
CA ARG A 73 -5.94 -12.57 -3.24
C ARG A 73 -4.75 -13.45 -2.83
N PRO A 74 -4.95 -14.50 -2.01
CA PRO A 74 -3.87 -15.40 -1.61
C PRO A 74 -3.11 -16.01 -2.79
N ALA A 75 -3.81 -16.32 -3.90
CA ALA A 75 -3.19 -16.83 -5.12
C ALA A 75 -2.17 -15.85 -5.73
N VAL A 76 -2.41 -14.54 -5.67
CA VAL A 76 -1.46 -13.52 -6.15
C VAL A 76 -0.24 -13.47 -5.24
N LEU A 77 -0.42 -13.55 -3.93
CA LEU A 77 0.69 -13.61 -2.98
C LEU A 77 1.54 -14.87 -3.20
N ALA A 78 0.91 -16.02 -3.47
CA ALA A 78 1.60 -17.27 -3.76
C ALA A 78 2.41 -17.18 -5.07
N ASP A 79 1.87 -16.57 -6.12
CA ASP A 79 2.60 -16.32 -7.38
C ASP A 79 3.82 -15.41 -7.19
N LEU A 80 3.69 -14.35 -6.38
CA LEU A 80 4.82 -13.48 -6.02
C LEU A 80 5.91 -14.25 -5.24
N ALA A 81 5.50 -15.06 -4.27
CA ALA A 81 6.41 -15.89 -3.48
C ALA A 81 7.11 -16.96 -4.33
N TRP A 82 6.38 -17.58 -5.27
CA TRP A 82 6.93 -18.58 -6.20
C TRP A 82 8.04 -18.00 -7.06
N LYS A 83 7.85 -16.79 -7.61
CA LYS A 83 8.87 -16.08 -8.40
C LYS A 83 10.12 -15.78 -7.59
N ARG A 84 9.98 -15.34 -6.33
CA ARG A 84 11.11 -15.13 -5.40
C ARG A 84 11.85 -16.43 -5.14
N TRP A 85 11.14 -17.50 -4.83
CA TRP A 85 11.71 -18.83 -4.58
C TRP A 85 12.53 -19.34 -5.77
N GLN A 86 11.98 -19.27 -6.99
CA GLN A 86 12.69 -19.68 -8.21
C GLN A 86 13.96 -18.85 -8.47
N ALA A 87 14.01 -17.61 -8.00
CA ALA A 87 15.18 -16.74 -8.09
C ALA A 87 16.17 -16.92 -6.92
N GLY A 88 15.94 -17.88 -6.02
CA GLY A 88 16.77 -18.08 -4.82
C GLY A 88 16.61 -17.00 -3.74
N GLN A 89 15.58 -16.15 -3.86
CA GLN A 89 15.28 -15.06 -2.92
C GLN A 89 14.45 -15.60 -1.76
N VAL A 90 15.12 -16.29 -0.85
CA VAL A 90 14.52 -16.89 0.35
C VAL A 90 14.94 -16.13 1.60
N ASP A 91 14.04 -16.05 2.57
CA ASP A 91 14.27 -15.38 3.85
C ASP A 91 14.40 -16.43 4.96
N ASP A 92 15.21 -16.17 6.00
CA ASP A 92 15.27 -17.03 7.19
C ASP A 92 14.00 -16.81 8.03
N PRO A 93 13.17 -17.86 8.25
CA PRO A 93 11.94 -17.75 9.02
C PRO A 93 12.11 -17.16 10.41
N ALA A 94 13.27 -17.38 11.07
CA ALA A 94 13.54 -16.86 12.41
C ALA A 94 13.78 -15.34 12.43
N THR A 95 14.08 -14.74 11.28
CA THR A 95 14.38 -13.30 11.14
C THR A 95 13.18 -12.46 10.71
N LEU A 96 12.09 -13.11 10.30
CA LEU A 96 10.91 -12.43 9.78
C LEU A 96 10.22 -11.62 10.88
N LYS A 97 9.95 -10.36 10.58
CA LYS A 97 9.26 -9.42 11.48
C LYS A 97 8.19 -8.63 10.74
N PRO A 98 7.07 -8.28 11.41
CA PRO A 98 6.10 -7.35 10.84
C PRO A 98 6.75 -6.00 10.53
N ILE A 99 6.21 -5.31 9.52
CA ILE A 99 6.54 -3.91 9.26
C ILE A 99 5.67 -3.05 10.20
N TYR A 100 6.30 -2.46 11.22
CA TYR A 100 5.64 -1.54 12.14
C TYR A 100 5.69 -0.11 11.62
N LEU A 101 4.54 0.38 11.16
CA LEU A 101 4.41 1.74 10.65
C LEU A 101 3.93 2.68 11.77
N HIS A 102 4.86 3.46 12.33
CA HIS A 102 4.58 4.44 13.38
C HIS A 102 4.12 5.79 12.81
N HIS A 103 3.55 6.62 13.69
CA HIS A 103 3.24 8.01 13.40
C HIS A 103 3.90 8.88 14.47
N GLY A 104 4.73 9.84 14.07
CA GLY A 104 5.55 10.67 14.97
C GLY A 104 7.04 10.30 14.92
N GLU A 105 7.87 10.96 15.74
CA GLU A 105 9.29 10.61 15.83
C GLU A 105 9.46 9.15 16.27
N PRO A 106 10.46 8.44 15.72
CA PRO A 106 10.77 7.08 16.17
C PRO A 106 11.05 7.10 17.67
N ILE A 107 10.52 6.10 18.38
CA ILE A 107 10.89 5.87 19.77
C ILE A 107 12.40 5.56 19.76
N PRO A 108 13.24 6.32 20.50
CA PRO A 108 14.67 6.04 20.56
C PRO A 108 14.90 4.59 21.01
N GLU A 109 15.88 3.92 20.38
CA GLU A 109 16.31 2.56 20.77
C GLU A 109 16.82 2.49 22.22
#